data_AF-A0A2C9K7W1-F1
#
_entry.id   AF-A0A2C9K7W1-F1
#
_cell.length_a   1.000
_cell.length_b   1.000
_cell.length_c   1.000
_cell.angle_alpha   90.00
_cell.angle_beta   90.00
_cell.angle_gamma   90.00
#
_symmetry.space_group_name_H-M   'P 1'
#
loop_
_entity.id
_entity.type
_entity.pdbx_description
1 polymer ?
#
loop_
_entity_poly.entity_id
_entity_poly.type
_entity_poly.pdbx_seq_one_letter_code
_entity_poly.pdbx_strand_id
1 'polypeptide(L)'
;MSSRSLLSILLSRNFCLVISLTVCSLLEVISARAQNFNEDNYNYYYNYNNNAGEYLSDWNQNEWGKMSGRSLSSKCVDIPSNLTLCHGIGYTRMLLPNILDHDSLNEVTQQAASWVPLVNINCHPDAKVFLCSLFSPVCLERLIYPCRSLCEGVQANCVGNMKAFGFDWPDMLKCDKFPLDNDMCIKLIHDKKLP
;
A
#
# COMPACT_ATOMS: atom_id res chain seq x y z
N MET A 1 21.87 -16.84 8.88
CA MET A 1 22.79 -16.93 7.72
C MET A 1 23.16 -15.52 7.30
N SER A 2 24.46 -15.20 7.20
CA SER A 2 24.92 -13.86 6.81
C SER A 2 24.49 -13.55 5.37
N SER A 3 24.19 -12.28 5.08
CA SER A 3 23.93 -11.77 3.72
C SER A 3 25.05 -12.16 2.74
N ARG A 4 26.28 -12.30 3.22
CA ARG A 4 27.44 -12.77 2.44
C ARG A 4 27.28 -14.21 1.96
N SER A 5 26.66 -15.08 2.75
CA SER A 5 26.47 -16.50 2.43
C SER A 5 25.39 -16.70 1.35
N LEU A 6 24.35 -15.86 1.34
CA LEU A 6 23.28 -15.89 0.35
C LEU A 6 23.75 -15.40 -1.03
N LEU A 7 24.55 -14.32 -1.06
CA LEU A 7 25.16 -13.84 -2.29
C LEU A 7 26.08 -14.88 -2.96
N SER A 8 26.88 -15.60 -2.18
CA SER A 8 27.72 -16.68 -2.71
C SER A 8 26.93 -17.86 -3.29
N ILE A 9 25.72 -18.12 -2.80
CA ILE A 9 24.84 -19.17 -3.33
C ILE A 9 24.21 -18.74 -4.66
N LEU A 10 23.72 -17.50 -4.71
CA LEU A 10 23.06 -16.90 -5.88
C LEU A 10 24.01 -16.71 -7.07
N LEU A 11 25.30 -16.53 -6.81
CA LEU A 11 26.36 -16.39 -7.83
C LEU A 11 27.06 -17.72 -8.17
N SER A 12 26.62 -18.84 -7.62
CA SER A 12 27.22 -20.14 -7.93
C SER A 12 26.86 -20.61 -9.35
N ARG A 13 27.80 -21.27 -10.03
CA ARG A 13 27.61 -21.75 -11.42
C ARG A 13 26.39 -22.67 -11.59
N ASN A 14 25.97 -23.37 -10.54
CA ASN A 14 24.77 -24.21 -10.57
C ASN A 14 23.47 -23.40 -10.49
N PHE A 15 23.46 -22.24 -9.83
CA PHE A 15 22.27 -21.39 -9.69
C PHE A 15 22.03 -20.54 -10.96
N CYS A 16 23.09 -20.07 -11.63
CA CYS A 16 22.99 -19.37 -12.92
C CYS A 16 22.60 -20.29 -14.11
N LEU A 17 22.53 -21.62 -13.93
CA LEU A 17 21.97 -22.53 -14.95
C LEU A 17 20.44 -22.63 -14.88
N VAL A 18 19.85 -22.32 -13.72
CA VAL A 18 18.40 -22.39 -13.48
C VAL A 18 17.69 -21.08 -13.80
N ILE A 19 18.41 -19.96 -13.74
CA ILE A 19 17.92 -18.62 -14.09
C ILE A 19 18.72 -18.12 -15.30
N SER A 20 18.03 -17.58 -16.32
CA SER A 20 18.66 -17.09 -17.56
C SER A 20 19.95 -16.30 -17.30
N LEU A 21 21.00 -16.57 -18.08
CA LEU A 21 22.33 -15.94 -17.95
C LEU A 21 22.27 -14.40 -17.90
N THR A 22 21.27 -13.80 -18.54
CA THR A 22 21.02 -12.35 -18.54
C THR A 22 20.68 -11.79 -17.15
N VAL A 23 20.04 -12.57 -16.28
CA VAL A 23 19.65 -12.16 -14.92
C VAL A 23 20.86 -12.24 -13.96
N CYS A 24 21.77 -13.20 -14.14
CA CYS A 24 23.01 -13.25 -13.35
C CYS A 24 23.91 -12.04 -13.64
N SER A 25 24.03 -11.62 -14.90
CA SER A 25 24.83 -10.44 -15.26
C SER A 25 24.26 -9.13 -14.71
N LEU A 26 22.93 -9.01 -14.59
CA LEU A 26 22.30 -7.84 -13.97
C LEU A 26 22.58 -7.76 -12.45
N LEU A 27 22.64 -8.91 -11.77
CA LEU A 27 22.97 -8.97 -10.34
C LEU A 27 24.43 -8.56 -10.07
N GLU A 28 25.37 -8.85 -10.97
CA GLU A 28 26.76 -8.36 -10.87
C GLU A 28 26.84 -6.82 -10.99
N VAL A 29 26.06 -6.21 -11.90
CA VAL A 29 26.03 -4.75 -12.10
C VAL A 29 25.42 -4.01 -10.90
N ILE A 30 24.39 -4.58 -10.27
CA ILE A 30 23.75 -3.98 -9.08
C ILE A 30 24.70 -4.04 -7.88
N SER A 31 25.47 -5.12 -7.72
CA SER A 31 26.48 -5.27 -6.66
C SER A 31 27.63 -4.27 -6.82
N ALA A 32 28.11 -4.05 -8.06
CA ALA A 32 29.19 -3.09 -8.34
C ALA A 32 28.81 -1.62 -8.06
N ARG A 33 27.51 -1.28 -8.09
CA ARG A 33 27.02 0.08 -7.79
C ARG A 33 26.90 0.37 -6.28
N ALA A 34 26.92 -0.64 -5.42
CA ALA A 34 26.78 -0.46 -3.98
C ALA A 34 28.08 -0.07 -3.24
N GLN A 35 29.23 -0.04 -3.93
CA GLN A 35 30.54 0.25 -3.31
C GLN A 35 31.04 1.69 -3.49
N ASN A 36 30.27 2.59 -4.10
CA ASN A 36 30.67 3.99 -4.38
C ASN A 36 29.77 5.03 -3.68
N PHE A 37 29.47 4.84 -2.39
CA PHE A 37 28.76 5.85 -1.58
C PHE A 37 29.74 6.41 -0.52
N ASN A 38 30.22 7.64 -0.72
CA ASN A 38 31.16 8.32 0.18
C ASN A 38 30.42 9.15 1.26
N GLU A 39 30.94 9.17 2.50
CA GLU A 39 30.36 9.83 3.68
C GLU A 39 30.21 11.36 3.57
N ASP A 40 30.91 12.01 2.63
CA ASP A 40 30.81 13.46 2.39
C ASP A 40 29.42 13.92 1.89
N ASN A 41 28.60 13.00 1.37
CA ASN A 41 27.29 13.29 0.81
C ASN A 41 26.20 13.46 1.89
N TYR A 42 26.38 12.85 3.07
CA TYR A 42 25.41 12.93 4.17
C TYR A 42 25.33 14.35 4.76
N ASN A 43 26.48 15.02 4.90
CA ASN A 43 26.57 16.35 5.49
C ASN A 43 26.06 17.46 4.55
N TYR A 44 26.11 17.23 3.23
CA TYR A 44 25.47 18.12 2.25
C TYR A 44 23.94 18.01 2.31
N TYR A 45 23.40 16.80 2.40
CA TYR A 45 21.96 16.56 2.51
C TYR A 45 21.38 17.08 3.84
N TYR A 46 22.11 16.96 4.95
CA TYR A 46 21.69 17.49 6.25
C TYR A 46 21.70 19.02 6.32
N ASN A 47 22.70 19.69 5.74
CA ASN A 47 22.74 21.16 5.74
C ASN A 47 21.67 21.77 4.81
N TYR A 48 21.32 21.08 3.71
CA TYR A 48 20.25 21.55 2.82
C TYR A 48 18.88 21.54 3.51
N ASN A 49 18.61 20.56 4.36
CA ASN A 49 17.34 20.43 5.08
C ASN A 49 17.17 21.47 6.21
N ASN A 50 18.26 21.91 6.84
CA ASN A 50 18.18 22.94 7.89
C ASN A 50 17.87 24.34 7.34
N ASN A 51 18.30 24.65 6.11
CA ASN A 51 17.97 25.91 5.43
C ASN A 51 16.67 25.86 4.63
N ALA A 52 16.14 24.67 4.31
CA ALA A 52 14.84 24.51 3.67
C ALA A 52 13.65 24.75 4.62
N GLY A 53 13.87 24.60 5.94
CA GLY A 53 12.83 24.80 6.95
C GLY A 53 12.29 26.23 7.05
N GLU A 54 13.06 27.23 6.61
CA GLU A 54 12.68 28.66 6.70
C GLU A 54 11.96 29.17 5.44
N TYR A 55 11.99 28.44 4.32
CA TYR A 55 11.32 28.79 3.06
C TYR A 55 9.99 28.03 2.82
N LEU A 56 9.64 27.11 3.71
CA LEU A 56 8.49 26.19 3.57
C LEU A 56 7.25 26.62 4.37
N SER A 57 7.21 27.85 4.90
CA SER A 57 6.02 28.37 5.60
C SER A 57 4.97 29.02 4.68
N ASP A 58 5.33 29.32 3.42
CA ASP A 58 4.50 30.13 2.51
C ASP A 58 3.88 29.34 1.33
N TRP A 59 4.25 28.08 1.13
CA TRP A 59 3.73 27.29 0.02
C TRP A 59 2.39 26.65 0.38
N ASN A 60 1.31 27.16 -0.22
CA ASN A 60 0.03 26.47 -0.24
C ASN A 60 0.24 25.09 -0.92
N GLN A 61 -0.07 23.99 -0.22
CA GLN A 61 0.05 22.60 -0.70
C GLN A 61 -0.49 22.40 -2.13
N ASN A 62 -1.48 23.21 -2.52
CA ASN A 62 -2.10 23.25 -3.83
C ASN A 62 -1.15 23.57 -5.00
N GLU A 63 -0.02 24.24 -4.76
CA GLU A 63 0.95 24.58 -5.81
C GLU A 63 1.97 23.46 -6.06
N TRP A 64 2.38 22.72 -5.02
CA TRP A 64 3.22 21.53 -5.16
C TRP A 64 2.52 20.41 -5.96
N GLY A 65 1.19 20.25 -5.79
CA GLY A 65 0.40 19.33 -6.61
C GLY A 65 0.37 19.70 -8.10
N LYS A 66 0.32 21.00 -8.41
CA LYS A 66 0.37 21.49 -9.78
C LYS A 66 1.74 21.24 -10.44
N MET A 67 2.83 21.34 -9.67
CA MET A 67 4.19 21.07 -10.16
C MET A 67 4.48 19.57 -10.36
N SER A 68 3.86 18.71 -9.53
CA SER A 68 4.02 17.25 -9.60
C SER A 68 3.04 16.56 -10.56
N GLY A 69 2.09 17.30 -11.16
CA GLY A 69 1.03 16.74 -12.00
C GLY A 69 -0.01 15.93 -11.21
N ARG A 70 0.07 15.89 -9.87
CA ARG A 70 -0.91 15.25 -9.00
C ARG A 70 -2.09 16.19 -8.82
N SER A 71 -3.25 15.77 -9.33
CA SER A 71 -4.52 16.47 -9.09
C SER A 71 -4.90 16.34 -7.62
N LEU A 72 -4.56 17.35 -6.82
CA LEU A 72 -4.92 17.43 -5.39
C LEU A 72 -6.42 17.58 -5.14
N SER A 73 -7.21 17.92 -6.17
CA SER A 73 -8.66 17.98 -6.02
C SER A 73 -9.25 16.57 -6.00
N SER A 74 -9.92 16.21 -4.92
CA SER A 74 -10.68 14.98 -4.84
C SER A 74 -11.75 14.96 -5.93
N LYS A 75 -11.86 13.85 -6.66
CA LYS A 75 -12.84 13.66 -7.73
C LYS A 75 -13.59 12.35 -7.56
N CYS A 76 -14.88 12.39 -7.84
CA CYS A 76 -15.67 11.18 -7.91
C CYS A 76 -15.62 10.57 -9.30
N VAL A 77 -15.35 9.28 -9.37
CA VAL A 77 -15.28 8.50 -10.61
C VAL A 77 -16.12 7.24 -10.47
N ASP A 78 -16.59 6.70 -11.59
CA ASP A 78 -17.30 5.43 -11.58
C ASP A 78 -16.34 4.28 -11.23
N ILE A 79 -16.84 3.31 -10.46
CA ILE A 79 -16.12 2.08 -10.16
C ILE A 79 -16.08 1.25 -11.44
N PRO A 80 -14.91 1.00 -12.03
CA PRO A 80 -14.86 0.30 -13.31
C PRO A 80 -15.13 -1.20 -13.09
N SER A 81 -15.71 -1.85 -14.10
CA SER A 81 -16.05 -3.28 -14.03
C SER A 81 -14.83 -4.19 -13.86
N ASN A 82 -13.65 -3.73 -14.25
CA ASN A 82 -12.38 -4.44 -14.05
C ASN A 82 -11.78 -4.28 -12.65
N LEU A 83 -12.32 -3.41 -11.78
CA LEU A 83 -11.98 -3.37 -10.36
C LEU A 83 -12.71 -4.51 -9.62
N THR A 84 -12.33 -5.75 -9.94
CA THR A 84 -13.02 -6.98 -9.52
C THR A 84 -13.16 -7.12 -8.00
N LEU A 85 -12.23 -6.56 -7.22
CA LEU A 85 -12.31 -6.53 -5.76
C LEU A 85 -13.57 -5.78 -5.27
N CYS A 86 -13.94 -4.67 -5.91
CA CYS A 86 -14.90 -3.70 -5.39
C CYS A 86 -16.06 -3.37 -6.34
N HIS A 87 -16.13 -3.98 -7.51
CA HIS A 87 -17.29 -3.83 -8.37
C HIS A 87 -18.53 -4.50 -7.74
N GLY A 88 -19.67 -3.80 -7.76
CA GLY A 88 -20.96 -4.32 -7.27
C GLY A 88 -21.11 -4.39 -5.74
N ILE A 89 -20.37 -3.57 -4.98
CA ILE A 89 -20.39 -3.58 -3.50
C ILE A 89 -21.48 -2.72 -2.84
N GLY A 90 -22.48 -2.27 -3.62
CA GLY A 90 -23.64 -1.50 -3.12
C GLY A 90 -23.60 0.00 -3.45
N TYR A 91 -22.53 0.49 -4.06
CA TYR A 91 -22.43 1.81 -4.66
C TYR A 91 -21.65 1.73 -5.97
N THR A 92 -21.78 2.76 -6.82
CA THR A 92 -21.23 2.76 -8.18
C THR A 92 -20.13 3.78 -8.41
N ARG A 93 -19.93 4.73 -7.48
CA ARG A 93 -18.92 5.80 -7.59
C ARG A 93 -18.00 5.85 -6.39
N MET A 94 -16.72 6.08 -6.64
CA MET A 94 -15.66 6.16 -5.64
C MET A 94 -14.90 7.49 -5.70
N LEU A 95 -14.22 7.83 -4.61
CA LEU A 95 -13.36 9.02 -4.53
C LEU A 95 -11.91 8.68 -4.93
N LEU A 96 -11.28 9.56 -5.70
CA LEU A 96 -9.83 9.60 -5.93
C LEU A 96 -9.24 10.95 -5.47
N PRO A 97 -8.01 10.99 -4.92
CA PRO A 97 -7.23 9.81 -4.53
C PRO A 97 -7.93 9.03 -3.42
N ASN A 98 -7.70 7.71 -3.38
CA ASN A 98 -8.28 6.86 -2.34
C ASN A 98 -7.45 6.94 -1.04
N ILE A 99 -7.83 6.17 0.00
CA ILE A 99 -7.14 6.20 1.31
C ILE A 99 -5.69 5.69 1.23
N LEU A 100 -5.35 4.96 0.16
CA LEU A 100 -4.00 4.45 -0.11
C LEU A 100 -3.21 5.40 -1.03
N ASP A 101 -3.70 6.62 -1.24
CA ASP A 101 -3.10 7.66 -2.08
C ASP A 101 -2.99 7.30 -3.58
N HIS A 102 -3.70 6.26 -4.04
CA HIS A 102 -3.79 5.98 -5.48
C HIS A 102 -4.66 7.04 -6.14
N ASP A 103 -4.15 7.69 -7.19
CA ASP A 103 -4.79 8.84 -7.84
C ASP A 103 -5.38 8.51 -9.24
N SER A 104 -5.19 7.28 -9.69
CA SER A 104 -5.66 6.79 -10.99
C SER A 104 -6.39 5.45 -10.89
N LEU A 105 -7.43 5.26 -11.70
CA LEU A 105 -8.18 4.00 -11.76
C LEU A 105 -7.31 2.80 -12.17
N ASN A 106 -6.30 3.03 -13.00
CA ASN A 106 -5.38 1.98 -13.44
C ASN A 106 -4.54 1.45 -12.28
N GLU A 107 -3.98 2.35 -11.48
CA GLU A 107 -3.24 2.00 -10.27
C GLU A 107 -4.13 1.30 -9.24
N VAL A 108 -5.32 1.86 -8.96
CA VAL A 108 -6.30 1.23 -8.06
C VAL A 108 -6.61 -0.20 -8.49
N THR A 109 -6.90 -0.40 -9.78
CA THR A 109 -7.26 -1.73 -10.31
C THR A 109 -6.09 -2.70 -10.22
N GLN A 110 -4.89 -2.26 -10.59
CA GLN A 110 -3.70 -3.11 -10.57
C GLN A 110 -3.34 -3.53 -9.14
N GLN A 111 -3.35 -2.59 -8.18
CA GLN A 111 -3.00 -2.86 -6.79
C GLN A 111 -4.10 -3.67 -6.07
N ALA A 112 -5.38 -3.39 -6.36
CA ALA A 112 -6.50 -4.12 -5.76
C ALA A 112 -6.56 -5.59 -6.20
N ALA A 113 -6.11 -5.92 -7.42
CA ALA A 113 -6.14 -7.28 -7.95
C ALA A 113 -5.38 -8.27 -7.05
N SER A 114 -4.29 -7.85 -6.41
CA SER A 114 -3.50 -8.67 -5.49
C SER A 114 -4.25 -9.10 -4.23
N TRP A 115 -5.36 -8.45 -3.89
CA TRP A 115 -6.17 -8.73 -2.70
C TRP A 115 -7.35 -9.66 -2.95
N VAL A 116 -7.71 -9.89 -4.22
CA VAL A 116 -8.83 -10.79 -4.59
C VAL A 116 -8.65 -12.21 -4.03
N PRO A 117 -7.46 -12.84 -4.08
CA PRO A 117 -7.28 -14.17 -3.48
C PRO A 117 -7.59 -14.22 -1.98
N LEU A 118 -7.18 -13.19 -1.22
CA LEU A 118 -7.42 -13.14 0.23
C LEU A 118 -8.92 -13.07 0.54
N VAL A 119 -9.68 -12.27 -0.21
CA VAL A 119 -11.14 -12.21 -0.07
C VAL A 119 -11.79 -13.54 -0.43
N ASN A 120 -11.32 -14.21 -1.50
CA ASN A 120 -11.87 -15.49 -1.94
C ASN A 120 -11.61 -16.65 -0.96
N ILE A 121 -10.57 -16.55 -0.12
CA ILE A 121 -10.33 -17.48 0.99
C ILE A 121 -11.45 -17.39 2.04
N ASN A 122 -12.19 -16.27 2.08
CA ASN A 122 -13.28 -16.02 3.03
C ASN A 122 -12.85 -16.16 4.50
N CYS A 123 -11.65 -15.67 4.83
CA CYS A 123 -11.13 -15.66 6.20
C CYS A 123 -12.00 -14.83 7.17
N HIS A 124 -12.65 -13.76 6.68
CA HIS A 124 -13.58 -12.95 7.46
C HIS A 124 -14.69 -12.40 6.55
N PRO A 125 -15.97 -12.38 6.97
CA PRO A 125 -17.08 -11.87 6.14
C PRO A 125 -16.93 -10.40 5.76
N ASP A 126 -16.34 -9.58 6.65
CA ASP A 126 -16.12 -8.15 6.40
C ASP A 126 -14.81 -7.83 5.68
N ALA A 127 -14.01 -8.82 5.27
CA ALA A 127 -12.72 -8.57 4.60
C ALA A 127 -12.88 -7.75 3.31
N LYS A 128 -13.92 -8.05 2.51
CA LYS A 128 -14.23 -7.31 1.29
C LYS A 128 -14.61 -5.85 1.58
N VAL A 129 -15.44 -5.63 2.58
CA VAL A 129 -15.88 -4.28 3.00
C VAL A 129 -14.69 -3.47 3.51
N PHE A 130 -13.85 -4.07 4.36
CA PHE A 130 -12.63 -3.43 4.86
C PHE A 130 -11.72 -2.99 3.70
N LEU A 131 -11.36 -3.90 2.79
CA LEU A 131 -10.48 -3.56 1.67
C LEU A 131 -11.10 -2.53 0.72
N CYS A 132 -12.41 -2.64 0.42
CA CYS A 132 -13.06 -1.68 -0.46
C CYS A 132 -13.26 -0.30 0.18
N SER A 133 -13.33 -0.20 1.51
CA SER A 133 -13.30 1.10 2.18
C SER A 133 -12.00 1.87 1.91
N LEU A 134 -10.90 1.15 1.67
CA LEU A 134 -9.58 1.72 1.38
C LEU A 134 -9.36 1.95 -0.12
N PHE A 135 -9.64 0.94 -0.94
CA PHE A 135 -9.40 0.97 -2.38
C PHE A 135 -10.43 1.79 -3.16
N SER A 136 -11.68 1.78 -2.71
CA SER A 136 -12.83 2.35 -3.40
C SER A 136 -13.73 3.13 -2.43
N PRO A 137 -13.21 4.14 -1.70
CA PRO A 137 -14.02 4.87 -0.72
C PRO A 137 -15.25 5.50 -1.38
N VAL A 138 -16.39 5.51 -0.68
CA VAL A 138 -17.64 6.07 -1.19
C VAL A 138 -17.43 7.52 -1.60
N CYS A 139 -17.98 7.91 -2.76
CA CYS A 139 -17.97 9.30 -3.23
C CYS A 139 -18.79 10.21 -2.27
N LEU A 140 -18.10 10.84 -1.33
CA LEU A 140 -18.60 11.82 -0.37
C LEU A 140 -17.62 13.00 -0.30
N GLU A 141 -18.06 14.11 0.32
CA GLU A 141 -17.23 15.31 0.51
C GLU A 141 -16.01 15.09 1.44
N ARG A 142 -16.04 14.03 2.25
CA ARG A 142 -14.96 13.63 3.14
C ARG A 142 -14.70 12.13 3.07
N LEU A 143 -13.45 11.74 3.30
CA LEU A 143 -13.09 10.33 3.46
C LEU A 143 -13.67 9.77 4.75
N ILE A 144 -14.27 8.57 4.66
CA ILE A 144 -14.70 7.79 5.82
C ILE A 144 -13.80 6.57 5.92
N TYR A 145 -13.02 6.50 6.99
CA TYR A 145 -12.08 5.40 7.25
C TYR A 145 -12.82 4.19 7.83
N PRO A 146 -12.27 2.96 7.70
CA PRO A 146 -12.71 1.84 8.52
C PRO A 146 -12.40 2.12 9.99
N CYS A 147 -13.26 1.67 10.91
CA CYS A 147 -12.95 1.72 12.33
C CYS A 147 -11.84 0.71 12.67
N ARG A 148 -11.13 0.97 13.77
CA ARG A 148 -10.11 0.06 14.30
C ARG A 148 -10.67 -1.34 14.55
N SER A 149 -11.87 -1.46 15.13
CA SER A 149 -12.51 -2.76 15.35
C SER A 149 -12.70 -3.59 14.08
N LEU A 150 -13.10 -2.96 12.97
CA LEU A 150 -13.25 -3.60 11.66
C LEU A 150 -11.90 -4.12 11.17
N CYS A 151 -10.86 -3.29 11.24
CA CYS A 151 -9.51 -3.69 10.86
C CYS A 151 -9.01 -4.85 11.71
N GLU A 152 -9.11 -4.77 13.04
CA GLU A 152 -8.61 -5.78 13.97
C GLU A 152 -9.36 -7.11 13.79
N GLY A 153 -10.68 -7.07 13.60
CA GLY A 153 -11.50 -8.24 13.29
C GLY A 153 -11.04 -8.94 12.00
N VAL A 154 -10.81 -8.19 10.93
CA VAL A 154 -10.32 -8.75 9.66
C VAL A 154 -8.88 -9.25 9.81
N GLN A 155 -7.98 -8.45 10.39
CA GLN A 155 -6.57 -8.81 10.57
C GLN A 155 -6.42 -10.10 11.37
N ALA A 156 -7.12 -10.23 12.51
CA ALA A 156 -7.03 -11.40 13.38
C ALA A 156 -7.39 -12.71 12.65
N ASN A 157 -8.34 -12.66 11.72
CA ASN A 157 -8.82 -13.83 10.99
C ASN A 157 -8.06 -14.09 9.67
N CYS A 158 -7.52 -13.04 9.04
CA CYS A 158 -6.90 -13.13 7.72
C CYS A 158 -5.37 -13.20 7.74
N VAL A 159 -4.71 -12.70 8.79
CA VAL A 159 -3.23 -12.65 8.83
C VAL A 159 -2.57 -14.04 8.79
N GLY A 160 -3.20 -15.06 9.39
CA GLY A 160 -2.70 -16.43 9.33
C GLY A 160 -2.67 -17.00 7.90
N ASN A 161 -3.70 -16.68 7.11
CA ASN A 161 -3.75 -17.06 5.70
C ASN A 161 -2.66 -16.35 4.89
N MET A 162 -2.45 -15.04 5.10
CA MET A 162 -1.36 -14.31 4.42
C MET A 162 0.00 -14.92 4.73
N LYS A 163 0.27 -15.22 6.01
CA LYS A 163 1.53 -15.83 6.45
C LYS A 163 1.75 -17.20 5.82
N ALA A 164 0.71 -18.00 5.65
CA ALA A 164 0.80 -19.31 4.98
C ALA A 164 1.26 -19.20 3.51
N PHE A 165 0.98 -18.06 2.85
CA PHE A 165 1.48 -17.74 1.52
C PHE A 165 2.81 -16.95 1.53
N GLY A 166 3.43 -16.74 2.69
CA GLY A 166 4.70 -16.03 2.82
C GLY A 166 4.59 -14.52 2.85
N PHE A 167 3.40 -13.96 3.13
CA PHE A 167 3.18 -12.52 3.22
C PHE A 167 2.85 -12.09 4.65
N ASP A 168 3.46 -11.01 5.10
CA ASP A 168 3.08 -10.34 6.35
C ASP A 168 1.88 -9.40 6.15
N TRP A 169 1.27 -8.99 7.27
CA TRP A 169 0.25 -7.94 7.25
C TRP A 169 0.93 -6.59 6.96
N PRO A 170 0.61 -5.91 5.84
CA PRO A 170 1.38 -4.76 5.38
C PRO A 170 1.13 -3.51 6.23
N ASP A 171 2.13 -2.63 6.27
CA ASP A 171 2.09 -1.39 7.06
C ASP A 171 0.93 -0.46 6.70
N MET A 172 0.47 -0.47 5.44
CA MET A 172 -0.68 0.34 5.01
C MET A 172 -2.01 -0.12 5.63
N LEU A 173 -2.08 -1.36 6.14
CA LEU A 173 -3.28 -1.94 6.75
C LEU A 173 -3.17 -2.08 8.28
N LYS A 174 -2.12 -1.55 8.92
CA LYS A 174 -2.00 -1.62 10.38
C LYS A 174 -3.14 -0.85 11.05
N CYS A 175 -3.78 -1.48 12.03
CA CYS A 175 -5.04 -0.98 12.60
C CYS A 175 -4.88 0.26 13.51
N ASP A 176 -3.65 0.55 13.95
CA ASP A 176 -3.33 1.78 14.68
C ASP A 176 -3.48 3.05 13.83
N LYS A 177 -3.45 2.92 12.50
CA LYS A 177 -3.71 4.01 11.55
C LYS A 177 -5.18 4.40 11.43
N PHE A 178 -6.09 3.57 11.95
CA PHE A 178 -7.53 3.77 11.82
C PHE A 178 -8.14 4.35 13.10
N PRO A 179 -9.20 5.18 12.98
CA PRO A 179 -9.88 5.79 14.10
C PRO A 179 -10.55 4.76 15.00
N LEU A 180 -10.77 5.15 16.25
CA LEU A 180 -11.53 4.35 17.21
C LEU A 180 -13.04 4.38 16.89
N ASP A 181 -13.78 3.41 17.38
CA ASP A 181 -15.22 3.22 17.11
C ASP A 181 -16.15 4.31 17.65
N ASN A 182 -15.63 5.23 18.45
CA ASN A 182 -16.34 6.42 18.92
C ASN A 182 -16.35 7.57 17.89
N ASP A 183 -15.53 7.48 16.84
CA ASP A 183 -15.50 8.43 15.74
C ASP A 183 -16.42 8.01 14.58
N MET A 184 -16.61 8.89 13.59
CA MET A 184 -17.31 8.54 12.36
C MET A 184 -16.43 7.66 11.46
N CYS A 185 -16.65 6.35 11.50
CA CYS A 185 -15.94 5.36 10.70
C CYS A 185 -16.84 4.15 10.35
N ILE A 186 -16.39 3.32 9.40
CA ILE A 186 -17.10 2.10 8.99
C ILE A 186 -16.85 0.99 10.01
N LYS A 187 -17.91 0.56 10.70
CA LYS A 187 -17.85 -0.46 11.75
C LYS A 187 -17.91 -1.87 11.19
N LEU A 188 -17.56 -2.83 12.04
CA LEU A 188 -17.79 -4.26 11.81
C LEU A 188 -19.30 -4.49 11.53
N ILE A 189 -19.62 -5.18 10.44
CA ILE A 189 -21.01 -5.46 10.06
C ILE A 189 -21.42 -6.81 10.66
N HIS A 190 -20.51 -7.77 10.62
CA HIS A 190 -20.71 -9.11 11.15
C HIS A 190 -19.95 -9.29 12.45
N ASP A 191 -20.37 -8.55 13.47
CA ASP A 191 -19.88 -8.77 14.84
C ASP A 191 -20.45 -10.08 15.37
N LYS A 192 -19.59 -11.09 15.50
CA LYS A 192 -19.92 -12.25 16.35
C LYS A 192 -19.90 -11.76 17.80
N LYS A 193 -20.96 -11.08 18.23
CA LYS A 193 -21.46 -11.33 19.59
C LYS A 193 -21.97 -12.77 19.59
N LEU A 194 -21.06 -13.69 19.89
CA LEU A 194 -21.33 -15.07 20.21
C LEU A 194 -22.41 -15.11 21.33
N PRO A 195 -23.55 -15.77 21.12
CA PRO A 195 -24.01 -16.78 22.06
C PRO A 195 -23.26 -18.10 21.82
#